data_AF-A0A7S2D1C5-F1
#
_entry.id   AF-A0A7S2D1C5-F1
#
_cell.length_a   1.000
_cell.length_b   1.000
_cell.length_c   1.000
_cell.angle_alpha   90.00
_cell.angle_beta   90.00
_cell.angle_gamma   90.00
#
_symmetry.space_group_name_H-M   'P 1'
#
loop_
_entity.id
_entity.type
_entity.pdbx_description
1 polymer ?
#
loop_
_entity_poly.entity_id
_entity_poly.type
_entity_poly.pdbx_seq_one_letter_code
_entity_poly.pdbx_strand_id
1 'polypeptide(L)'
;AGAGACIGSLVGTAVSAFKMPRVLDGPEALKQVRGAGDAAASAMPKLTRLVGGNALLFSAVGVSYSMSKCIAEGMVGDRHPLCSAAGGVAAGVALGIHTKNLTVLMGAAAGLGLCSLAADFNGPALLQDPARYLERSSGLRAPK
;
A
#
# COMPACT_ATOMS: atom_id res chain seq x y z
N ALA A 1 -5.57 -6.44 9.95
CA ALA A 1 -6.29 -5.50 9.05
C ALA A 1 -5.89 -4.03 9.27
N GLY A 2 -5.90 -3.51 10.52
CA GLY A 2 -5.65 -2.08 10.80
C GLY A 2 -4.29 -1.54 10.31
N ALA A 3 -3.20 -2.26 10.50
CA ALA A 3 -1.87 -1.81 10.06
C ALA A 3 -1.76 -1.61 8.53
N GLY A 4 -2.40 -2.49 7.74
CA GLY A 4 -2.42 -2.37 6.28
C GLY A 4 -3.18 -1.15 5.79
N ALA A 5 -4.27 -0.77 6.47
CA ALA A 5 -5.02 0.45 6.19
C ALA A 5 -4.21 1.71 6.47
N CYS A 6 -3.49 1.75 7.60
CA CYS A 6 -2.64 2.88 7.99
C CYS A 6 -1.46 3.09 7.04
N ILE A 7 -0.77 2.01 6.65
CA ILE A 7 0.33 2.11 5.68
C ILE A 7 -0.21 2.53 4.31
N GLY A 8 -1.37 1.99 3.91
CA GLY A 8 -2.04 2.37 2.67
C GLY A 8 -2.42 3.86 2.62
N SER A 9 -2.98 4.41 3.71
CA SER A 9 -3.33 5.84 3.74
C SER A 9 -2.09 6.75 3.71
N LEU A 10 -0.99 6.37 4.37
CA LEU A 10 0.28 7.09 4.30
C LEU A 10 0.87 7.09 2.89
N VAL A 11 0.88 5.95 2.22
CA VAL A 11 1.38 5.87 0.83
C VAL A 11 0.45 6.64 -0.12
N GLY A 12 -0.87 6.53 0.04
CA GLY A 12 -1.83 7.25 -0.80
C GLY A 12 -1.76 8.77 -0.65
N THR A 13 -1.52 9.27 0.56
CA THR A 13 -1.28 10.70 0.81
C THR A 13 0.06 11.16 0.21
N ALA A 14 1.14 10.39 0.37
CA ALA A 14 2.43 10.70 -0.23
C ALA A 14 2.37 10.75 -1.77
N VAL A 15 1.75 9.74 -2.42
CA VAL A 15 1.56 9.72 -3.88
C VAL A 15 0.72 10.91 -4.36
N SER A 16 -0.30 11.30 -3.58
CA SER A 16 -1.11 12.47 -3.92
C SER A 16 -0.30 13.76 -3.85
N ALA A 17 0.63 13.90 -2.90
CA ALA A 17 1.52 15.05 -2.81
C ALA A 17 2.43 15.19 -4.05
N PHE A 18 2.95 14.08 -4.59
CA PHE A 18 3.74 14.08 -5.82
C PHE A 18 2.92 14.37 -7.10
N LYS A 19 1.60 14.18 -7.06
CA LYS A 19 0.71 14.58 -8.18
C LYS A 19 0.30 16.05 -8.14
N MET A 20 0.39 16.72 -6.98
CA MET A 20 0.05 18.15 -6.86
C MET A 20 0.92 19.13 -7.67
N PRO A 21 2.26 18.97 -7.84
CA PRO A 21 3.04 19.97 -8.58
C PRO A 21 2.55 20.18 -10.02
N ARG A 22 2.01 19.15 -10.69
CA ARG A 22 1.44 19.29 -12.05
C ARG A 22 0.07 19.97 -12.12
N VAL A 23 -0.65 20.08 -11.00
CA VAL A 23 -1.96 20.77 -10.95
C VAL A 23 -1.76 22.27 -10.64
N LEU A 24 -0.62 22.64 -10.04
CA LEU A 24 -0.25 24.02 -9.73
C LEU A 24 0.44 24.78 -10.89
N ASP A 25 0.88 24.10 -11.94
CA ASP A 25 1.50 24.73 -13.13
C ASP A 25 0.48 25.32 -14.11
N GLY A 26 -0.82 25.15 -13.88
CA GLY A 26 -1.86 25.80 -14.68
C GLY A 26 -1.95 27.30 -14.37
N PRO A 27 -2.12 28.20 -15.37
CA PRO A 27 -2.23 29.65 -15.15
C PRO A 27 -3.37 30.08 -14.20
N GLU A 28 -4.33 29.19 -13.96
CA GLU A 28 -5.43 29.32 -13.00
C GLU A 28 -4.96 29.19 -11.53
N ALA A 29 -3.99 28.32 -11.24
CA ALA A 29 -3.52 28.04 -9.88
C ALA A 29 -2.67 29.17 -9.30
N LEU A 30 -1.88 29.85 -10.13
CA LEU A 30 -1.10 31.04 -9.72
C LEU A 30 -1.97 32.25 -9.36
N LYS A 31 -3.13 32.43 -10.02
CA LYS A 31 -4.13 33.43 -9.61
C LYS A 31 -4.77 33.07 -8.28
N GLN A 32 -4.92 31.77 -8.01
CA GLN A 32 -5.56 31.24 -6.80
C GLN A 32 -4.65 31.32 -5.56
N VAL A 33 -3.32 31.23 -5.73
CA VAL A 33 -2.33 31.39 -4.65
C VAL A 33 -2.09 32.87 -4.29
N ARG A 34 -2.26 33.81 -5.22
CA ARG A 34 -2.09 35.26 -4.96
C ARG A 34 -3.28 35.89 -4.21
N GLY A 35 -4.38 35.16 -4.01
CA GLY A 35 -5.58 35.55 -3.25
C GLY A 35 -5.81 34.71 -1.98
N ALA A 36 -4.74 34.35 -1.28
CA ALA A 36 -4.65 33.28 -0.27
C ALA A 36 -5.55 33.35 0.99
N GLY A 37 -6.44 34.33 1.13
CA GLY A 37 -7.39 34.40 2.24
C GLY A 37 -8.64 33.51 2.03
N ASP A 38 -9.28 33.65 0.86
CA ASP A 38 -10.60 33.03 0.59
C ASP A 38 -10.53 31.81 -0.35
N ALA A 39 -9.42 31.64 -1.08
CA ALA A 39 -9.23 30.53 -2.02
C ALA A 39 -8.78 29.21 -1.35
N ALA A 40 -8.20 29.28 -0.14
CA ALA A 40 -7.83 28.11 0.64
C ALA A 40 -9.07 27.30 1.07
N ALA A 41 -10.16 27.99 1.41
CA ALA A 41 -11.43 27.37 1.80
C ALA A 41 -12.12 26.65 0.63
N SER A 42 -11.95 27.12 -0.60
CA SER A 42 -12.53 26.52 -1.81
C SER A 42 -11.63 25.49 -2.51
N ALA A 43 -10.31 25.51 -2.26
CA ALA A 43 -9.36 24.48 -2.69
C ALA A 43 -9.32 23.25 -1.77
N MET A 44 -9.56 23.43 -0.47
CA MET A 44 -9.66 22.35 0.53
C MET A 44 -10.59 21.20 0.12
N PRO A 45 -11.84 21.42 -0.33
CA PRO A 45 -12.73 20.32 -0.69
C PRO A 45 -12.28 19.55 -1.95
N LYS A 46 -11.51 20.17 -2.85
CA LYS A 46 -10.95 19.49 -4.03
C LYS A 46 -9.71 18.67 -3.65
N LEU A 47 -8.87 19.21 -2.76
CA LEU A 47 -7.70 18.53 -2.20
C LEU A 47 -8.10 17.31 -1.36
N THR A 48 -9.08 17.45 -0.46
CA THR A 48 -9.57 16.32 0.37
C THR A 48 -10.19 15.22 -0.48
N ARG A 49 -10.84 15.55 -1.60
CA ARG A 49 -11.41 14.57 -2.52
C ARG A 49 -10.35 13.83 -3.33
N LEU A 50 -9.29 14.52 -3.76
CA LEU A 50 -8.17 13.93 -4.52
C LEU A 50 -7.25 13.08 -3.64
N VAL A 51 -6.89 13.61 -2.47
CA VAL A 51 -6.05 12.93 -1.46
C VAL A 51 -6.83 11.78 -0.84
N GLY A 52 -8.09 12.03 -0.45
CA GLY A 52 -8.97 11.04 0.17
C GLY A 52 -9.31 9.89 -0.77
N GLY A 53 -9.54 10.17 -2.07
CA GLY A 53 -9.74 9.13 -3.08
C GLY A 53 -8.54 8.19 -3.18
N ASN A 54 -7.32 8.72 -3.30
CA ASN A 54 -6.11 7.88 -3.38
C ASN A 54 -5.81 7.18 -2.05
N ALA A 55 -5.97 7.86 -0.91
CA ALA A 55 -5.77 7.26 0.41
C ALA A 55 -6.71 6.08 0.66
N LEU A 56 -7.98 6.21 0.26
CA LEU A 56 -8.94 5.10 0.34
C LEU A 56 -8.56 3.92 -0.56
N LEU A 57 -8.08 4.19 -1.78
CA LEU A 57 -7.66 3.12 -2.69
C LEU A 57 -6.48 2.33 -2.15
N PHE A 58 -5.43 3.01 -1.69
CA PHE A 58 -4.27 2.32 -1.11
C PHE A 58 -4.60 1.65 0.22
N SER A 59 -5.48 2.23 1.04
CA SER A 59 -6.00 1.57 2.24
C SER A 59 -6.77 0.29 1.89
N ALA A 60 -7.65 0.33 0.88
CA ALA A 60 -8.41 -0.83 0.44
C ALA A 60 -7.51 -1.96 -0.08
N VAL A 61 -6.46 -1.62 -0.82
CA VAL A 61 -5.43 -2.55 -1.30
C VAL A 61 -4.64 -3.17 -0.14
N GLY A 62 -4.28 -2.38 0.87
CA GLY A 62 -3.59 -2.89 2.07
C GLY A 62 -4.47 -3.82 2.91
N VAL A 63 -5.77 -3.52 3.02
CA VAL A 63 -6.75 -4.36 3.72
C VAL A 63 -7.00 -5.66 2.95
N SER A 64 -7.19 -5.60 1.63
CA SER A 64 -7.41 -6.79 0.80
C SER A 64 -6.20 -7.71 0.82
N TYR A 65 -4.99 -7.16 0.69
CA TYR A 65 -3.75 -7.92 0.87
C TYR A 65 -3.71 -8.66 2.22
N SER A 66 -3.93 -7.92 3.31
CA SER A 66 -3.87 -8.47 4.67
C SER A 66 -4.92 -9.57 4.90
N MET A 67 -6.16 -9.32 4.46
CA MET A 67 -7.26 -10.28 4.57
C MET A 67 -6.95 -11.56 3.77
N SER A 68 -6.57 -11.40 2.50
CA SER A 68 -6.27 -12.53 1.63
C SER A 68 -5.08 -13.34 2.12
N LYS A 69 -4.01 -12.70 2.62
CA LYS A 69 -2.87 -13.41 3.21
C LYS A 69 -3.28 -14.19 4.47
N CYS A 70 -4.06 -13.58 5.37
CA CYS A 70 -4.54 -14.28 6.57
C CYS A 70 -5.44 -15.49 6.23
N ILE A 71 -6.32 -15.36 5.24
CA ILE A 71 -7.18 -16.47 4.79
C ILE A 71 -6.32 -17.59 4.16
N ALA A 72 -5.35 -17.23 3.31
CA ALA A 72 -4.47 -18.20 2.66
C ALA A 72 -3.59 -18.95 3.68
N GLU A 73 -3.02 -18.24 4.66
CA GLU A 73 -2.27 -18.86 5.75
C GLU A 73 -3.16 -19.73 6.64
N GLY A 74 -4.40 -19.32 6.91
CA GLY A 74 -5.37 -20.10 7.68
C GLY A 74 -5.79 -21.40 7.00
N MET A 75 -5.83 -21.44 5.66
CA MET A 75 -6.13 -22.66 4.90
C MET A 75 -4.94 -23.61 4.78
N VAL A 76 -3.73 -23.07 4.62
CA VAL A 76 -2.52 -23.89 4.42
C VAL A 76 -1.92 -24.35 5.75
N GLY A 77 -2.18 -23.64 6.85
CA GLY A 77 -1.65 -23.95 8.18
C GLY A 77 -0.17 -23.62 8.38
N ASP A 78 0.54 -23.22 7.31
CA ASP A 78 1.95 -22.86 7.30
C ASP A 78 2.20 -21.50 6.64
N ARG A 79 3.26 -20.82 7.07
CA ARG A 79 3.73 -19.56 6.47
C ARG A 79 4.57 -19.82 5.23
N HIS A 80 3.90 -20.06 4.10
CA HIS A 80 4.53 -20.17 2.80
C HIS A 80 4.54 -18.85 2.02
N PRO A 81 5.61 -18.53 1.27
CA PRO A 81 5.71 -17.30 0.47
C PRO A 81 4.66 -17.24 -0.65
N LEU A 82 4.11 -18.39 -1.05
CA LEU A 82 3.00 -18.48 -2.02
C LEU A 82 1.70 -17.87 -1.47
N CYS A 83 1.43 -17.97 -0.17
CA CYS A 83 0.26 -17.33 0.45
C CYS A 83 0.36 -15.80 0.38
N SER A 84 1.58 -15.26 0.45
CA SER A 84 1.83 -13.84 0.26
C SER A 84 1.63 -13.40 -1.18
N ALA A 85 2.08 -14.20 -2.15
CA ALA A 85 1.85 -13.95 -3.56
C ALA A 85 0.34 -13.89 -3.88
N ALA A 86 -0.46 -14.82 -3.31
CA ALA A 86 -1.91 -14.81 -3.44
C ALA A 86 -2.56 -13.53 -2.87
N GLY A 87 -2.07 -13.06 -1.71
CA GLY A 87 -2.46 -11.76 -1.16
C GLY A 87 -2.12 -10.60 -2.09
N GLY A 88 -0.91 -10.60 -2.68
CA GLY A 88 -0.44 -9.58 -3.62
C GLY A 88 -1.28 -9.54 -4.90
N VAL A 89 -1.64 -10.71 -5.44
CA VAL A 89 -2.54 -10.83 -6.60
C VAL A 89 -3.92 -10.28 -6.27
N ALA A 90 -4.51 -10.66 -5.13
CA ALA A 90 -5.82 -10.15 -4.70
C ALA A 90 -5.83 -8.62 -4.54
N ALA A 91 -4.74 -8.07 -4.00
CA ALA A 91 -4.53 -6.64 -3.86
C ALA A 91 -4.44 -5.92 -5.23
N GLY A 92 -3.72 -6.51 -6.19
CA GLY A 92 -3.62 -5.98 -7.54
C GLY A 92 -4.91 -6.10 -8.35
N VAL A 93 -5.72 -7.15 -8.12
CA VAL A 93 -7.07 -7.26 -8.68
C VAL A 93 -7.96 -6.15 -8.14
N ALA A 94 -7.94 -5.88 -6.83
CA ALA A 94 -8.71 -4.79 -6.23
C ALA A 94 -8.34 -3.42 -6.84
N LEU A 95 -7.05 -3.19 -7.09
CA LEU A 95 -6.56 -1.99 -7.78
C LEU A 95 -7.03 -1.93 -9.24
N GLY A 96 -6.96 -3.05 -9.95
CA GLY A 96 -7.37 -3.20 -11.35
C GLY A 96 -8.85 -2.91 -11.58
N ILE A 97 -9.72 -3.43 -10.71
CA ILE A 97 -11.17 -3.19 -10.75
C ILE A 97 -11.47 -1.70 -10.69
N HIS A 98 -10.77 -0.94 -9.84
CA HIS A 98 -10.98 0.51 -9.75
C HIS A 98 -10.61 1.23 -11.06
N THR A 99 -9.55 0.80 -11.74
CA THR A 99 -9.12 1.42 -13.01
C THR A 99 -9.95 1.00 -14.22
N LYS A 100 -10.82 -0.01 -14.08
CA LYS A 100 -11.65 -0.59 -15.16
C LYS A 100 -10.85 -1.02 -16.41
N ASN A 101 -9.54 -1.21 -16.27
CA ASN A 101 -8.62 -1.56 -17.36
C ASN A 101 -8.03 -2.94 -17.10
N LEU A 102 -8.36 -3.90 -17.96
CA LEU A 102 -7.92 -5.29 -17.81
C LEU A 102 -6.39 -5.44 -17.88
N THR A 103 -5.73 -4.64 -18.71
CA THR A 103 -4.25 -4.63 -18.80
C THR A 103 -3.60 -4.15 -17.50
N VAL A 104 -4.18 -3.12 -16.88
CA VAL A 104 -3.71 -2.60 -15.59
C VAL A 104 -3.99 -3.62 -14.47
N LEU A 105 -5.12 -4.32 -14.54
CA LEU A 105 -5.45 -5.39 -13.61
C LEU A 105 -4.43 -6.53 -13.67
N MET A 106 -4.16 -7.07 -14.85
CA MET A 106 -3.17 -8.15 -15.03
C MET A 106 -1.76 -7.70 -14.62
N GLY A 107 -1.34 -6.50 -15.03
CA GLY A 107 -0.04 -5.96 -14.67
C GLY A 107 0.11 -5.70 -13.17
N ALA A 108 -0.90 -5.12 -12.53
CA ALA A 108 -0.89 -4.86 -11.10
C ALA A 108 -0.96 -6.15 -10.28
N ALA A 109 -1.77 -7.12 -10.68
CA ALA A 109 -1.86 -8.42 -10.03
C ALA A 109 -0.55 -9.20 -10.10
N ALA A 110 0.05 -9.30 -11.30
CA ALA A 110 1.32 -9.98 -11.48
C ALA A 110 2.47 -9.24 -10.77
N GLY A 111 2.53 -7.91 -10.90
CA GLY A 111 3.54 -7.07 -10.26
C GLY A 111 3.48 -7.13 -8.74
N LEU A 112 2.29 -6.94 -8.14
CA LEU A 112 2.14 -7.01 -6.69
C LEU A 112 2.30 -8.43 -6.15
N GLY A 113 1.87 -9.44 -6.89
CA GLY A 113 2.13 -10.85 -6.56
C GLY A 113 3.63 -11.16 -6.49
N LEU A 114 4.38 -10.76 -7.51
CA LEU A 114 5.84 -10.94 -7.56
C LEU A 114 6.56 -10.12 -6.48
N CYS A 115 6.19 -8.86 -6.27
CA CYS A 115 6.78 -8.04 -5.23
C CYS A 115 6.52 -8.61 -3.83
N SER A 116 5.31 -9.12 -3.57
CA SER A 116 4.96 -9.73 -2.28
C SER A 116 5.74 -11.03 -2.06
N LEU A 117 5.87 -11.84 -3.11
CA LEU A 117 6.68 -13.05 -3.09
C LEU A 117 8.15 -12.72 -2.82
N ALA A 118 8.73 -11.77 -3.55
CA ALA A 118 10.11 -11.32 -3.36
C ALA A 118 10.33 -10.73 -1.95
N ALA A 119 9.36 -9.99 -1.42
CA ALA A 119 9.43 -9.44 -0.08
C ALA A 119 9.42 -10.53 1.00
N ASP A 120 8.60 -11.59 0.87
CA ASP A 120 8.62 -12.70 1.84
C ASP A 120 9.86 -13.61 1.69
N PHE A 121 10.39 -13.78 0.47
CA PHE A 121 11.67 -14.48 0.27
C PHE A 121 12.85 -13.75 0.91
N ASN A 122 12.87 -12.42 0.84
CA ASN A 122 13.95 -11.58 1.38
C ASN A 122 13.67 -11.05 2.81
N GLY A 123 12.45 -11.23 3.32
CA GLY A 123 11.99 -10.71 4.61
C GLY A 123 12.92 -11.04 5.79
N PRO A 124 13.48 -12.26 5.89
CA PRO A 124 14.43 -12.60 6.95
C PRO A 124 15.78 -11.88 6.83
N ALA A 125 16.15 -11.41 5.64
CA ALA A 125 17.41 -10.71 5.38
C ALA A 125 17.27 -9.18 5.49
N LEU A 126 16.06 -8.65 5.26
CA LEU A 126 15.76 -7.21 5.35
C LEU A 126 15.59 -6.72 6.79
N LEU A 127 15.18 -7.61 7.71
CA LEU A 127 15.19 -7.36 9.15
C LEU A 127 16.54 -7.78 9.72
N GLN A 128 17.49 -6.84 9.78
CA GLN A 128 18.61 -6.93 10.73
C GLN A 128 18.04 -6.70 12.14
N ASP A 129 17.32 -7.68 12.65
CA ASP A 129 16.75 -7.62 13.99
C ASP A 129 17.80 -8.18 14.98
N PRO A 130 18.50 -7.34 15.75
CA PRO A 130 19.55 -7.81 16.66
C PRO A 130 19.03 -8.81 17.70
N ALA A 131 17.73 -8.74 18.04
CA ALA A 131 17.08 -9.70 18.94
C ALA A 131 16.99 -11.13 18.35
N ARG A 132 16.75 -11.26 17.04
CA ARG A 132 16.76 -12.58 16.37
C ARG A 132 18.16 -13.17 16.21
N TYR A 133 19.19 -12.33 16.13
CA TYR A 133 20.58 -12.79 16.18
C TYR A 133 20.95 -13.32 17.56
N LEU A 134 20.40 -12.75 18.64
CA LEU A 134 20.58 -13.26 20.00
C LEU A 134 19.87 -14.60 20.23
N GLU A 135 18.63 -14.79 19.79
CA GLU A 135 17.95 -16.11 19.89
C GLU A 135 18.68 -17.20 19.09
N ARG A 136 19.23 -16.86 17.92
CA ARG A 136 19.94 -17.82 17.07
C ARG A 136 21.35 -18.16 17.59
N SER A 137 22.00 -17.26 18.33
CA SER A 137 23.32 -17.48 18.93
C SER A 137 23.26 -18.05 20.36
N SER A 138 22.16 -17.85 21.09
CA SER A 138 21.98 -18.37 22.45
C SER A 138 21.41 -19.79 22.54
N GLY A 139 20.99 -20.39 21.42
CA GLY A 139 20.54 -21.80 21.36
C GLY A 139 19.25 -22.10 22.12
N LEU A 140 18.62 -21.11 22.75
CA LEU A 140 17.36 -21.25 23.47
C LEU A 140 16.19 -21.24 22.48
N ARG A 141 15.99 -22.40 21.87
CA ARG A 141 14.75 -22.75 21.19
C ARG A 141 13.67 -22.90 22.27
N ALA A 142 12.83 -21.89 22.46
CA ALA A 142 11.65 -22.04 23.30
C ALA A 142 10.78 -23.18 22.72
N PRO A 143 10.43 -24.21 23.50
CA PRO A 143 9.48 -25.23 23.07
C PRO A 143 8.10 -24.60 22.86
N LYS A 144 7.41 -25.13 21.85
CA LYS A 144 6.13 -24.67 21.29
C LYS A 144 5.04 -24.41 22.33
#